data_AF-A0A0R3X3Q3-F1
#
_entry.id   AF-A0A0R3X3Q3-F1
#
_cell.length_a   1.000
_cell.length_b   1.000
_cell.length_c   1.000
_cell.angle_alpha   90.00
_cell.angle_beta   90.00
_cell.angle_gamma   90.00
#
_symmetry.space_group_name_H-M   'P 1'
#
loop_
_entity.id
_entity.type
_entity.pdbx_description
1 polymer ?
#
loop_
_entity_poly.entity_id
_entity_poly.type
_entity_poly.pdbx_seq_one_letter_code
_entity_poly.pdbx_strand_id
1 'polypeptide(L)'
;LVLKVLPVCEDSTLRGGFTKVSEATRHLTAARLVSTLDDLGGSGFCTSTFEKMNRVYIVQGSPPIYLERGWYRYLWRCGHCDIMYPYSRLSSEQLWFVMECELCGIPIHRVLLPCAQARLSVFAQVALALAVGEKRLQLEHRDLNCGNILIQTAGKWEDCCSQVPPTSCLEGRVYQPCRGPTAKIVDFTFARLHHGASSFLSSLLHFLMQCRRSVVFGPPMDRGLKGKWSLYRPRTNVFWLEFLARVYLVQHLRDSRVWRGIKVKACPIHCGSYDDGVSTRTLGERQEEILALLKKSGSAMDFVALAQKRAPYLFQIERPQEKRSSSSDKT
;
A
#
# COMPACT_ATOMS: atom_id res chain seq x y z
N LEU A 1 -17.55 3.74 0.65
CA LEU A 1 -16.89 4.81 -0.12
C LEU A 1 -16.09 5.70 0.82
N VAL A 2 -14.99 6.30 0.34
CA VAL A 2 -14.20 7.35 1.02
C VAL A 2 -14.10 8.56 0.08
N LEU A 3 -14.29 9.76 0.61
CA LEU A 3 -14.03 11.01 -0.12
C LEU A 3 -12.72 11.63 0.39
N LYS A 4 -11.74 11.82 -0.49
CA LYS A 4 -10.51 12.57 -0.19
C LYS A 4 -10.66 13.96 -0.81
N VAL A 5 -10.66 14.99 0.04
CA VAL A 5 -10.92 16.38 -0.34
C VAL A 5 -9.63 17.18 -0.18
N LEU A 6 -9.09 17.70 -1.29
CA LEU A 6 -7.83 18.43 -1.32
C LEU A 6 -8.07 19.85 -1.81
N PRO A 7 -7.77 20.88 -1.01
CA PRO A 7 -7.84 22.26 -1.48
C PRO A 7 -6.67 22.54 -2.43
N VAL A 8 -6.98 23.10 -3.60
CA VAL A 8 -6.00 23.41 -4.63
C VAL A 8 -5.96 24.90 -4.95
N CYS A 9 -4.78 25.41 -5.27
CA CYS A 9 -4.59 26.80 -5.67
C CYS A 9 -3.49 26.88 -6.76
N GLU A 10 -3.59 27.86 -7.66
CA GLU A 10 -2.55 28.15 -8.65
C GLU A 10 -1.32 28.80 -7.99
N ASP A 11 -1.53 29.64 -6.97
CA ASP A 11 -0.48 30.41 -6.31
C ASP A 11 -0.24 29.93 -4.87
N SER A 12 0.84 29.18 -4.65
CA SER A 12 1.17 28.58 -3.35
C SER A 12 1.71 29.57 -2.31
N THR A 13 1.68 30.87 -2.61
CA THR A 13 2.13 31.94 -1.71
C THR A 13 1.15 32.21 -0.57
N LEU A 14 -0.09 31.70 -0.66
CA LEU A 14 -1.05 31.68 0.43
C LEU A 14 -0.62 30.68 1.51
N ARG A 15 -0.12 31.21 2.63
CA ARG A 15 0.35 30.44 3.79
C ARG A 15 -0.74 29.48 4.30
N GLY A 16 -0.41 28.18 4.38
CA GLY A 16 -1.06 27.24 5.29
C GLY A 16 -1.91 26.10 4.66
N GLY A 17 -1.30 25.23 3.85
CA GLY A 17 -1.84 23.89 3.59
C GLY A 17 -2.50 23.63 2.23
N PHE A 18 -2.43 24.57 1.28
CA PHE A 18 -2.93 24.38 -0.08
C PHE A 18 -1.93 23.61 -0.96
N THR A 19 -2.44 22.73 -1.83
CA THR A 19 -1.62 22.01 -2.82
C THR A 19 -1.68 22.72 -4.17
N LYS A 20 -0.56 22.85 -4.87
CA LYS A 20 -0.57 23.37 -6.25
C LYS A 20 -1.39 22.47 -7.16
N VAL A 21 -2.18 23.03 -8.08
CA VAL A 21 -2.97 22.26 -9.05
C VAL A 21 -2.11 21.23 -9.79
N SER A 22 -0.91 21.62 -10.22
CA SER A 22 0.04 20.73 -10.90
C SER A 22 0.55 19.57 -10.03
N GLU A 23 0.71 19.78 -8.72
CA GLU A 23 1.10 18.73 -7.78
C GLU A 23 -0.07 17.78 -7.49
N ALA A 24 -1.25 18.34 -7.24
CA ALA A 24 -2.45 17.57 -7.00
C ALA A 24 -2.83 16.72 -8.23
N THR A 25 -2.63 17.24 -9.44
CA THR A 25 -2.84 16.51 -10.70
C THR A 25 -1.92 15.28 -10.82
N ARG A 26 -0.67 15.38 -10.35
CA ARG A 26 0.24 14.23 -10.35
C ARG A 26 -0.20 13.15 -9.38
N HIS A 27 -0.64 13.53 -8.18
CA HIS A 27 -1.20 12.57 -7.21
C HIS A 27 -2.44 11.88 -7.79
N LEU A 28 -3.37 12.64 -8.39
CA LEU A 28 -4.56 12.10 -9.05
C LEU A 28 -4.20 11.12 -10.16
N THR A 29 -3.27 11.50 -11.02
CA THR A 29 -2.81 10.65 -12.14
C THR A 29 -2.21 9.36 -11.61
N ALA A 30 -1.38 9.44 -10.56
CA ALA A 30 -0.78 8.27 -9.93
C ALA A 30 -1.84 7.31 -9.39
N ALA A 31 -2.76 7.83 -8.57
CA ALA A 31 -3.83 7.06 -7.96
C ALA A 31 -4.78 6.46 -9.01
N ARG A 32 -5.05 7.19 -10.11
CA ARG A 32 -5.86 6.67 -11.22
C ARG A 32 -5.15 5.53 -11.97
N LEU A 33 -3.86 5.68 -12.30
CA LEU A 33 -3.12 4.66 -13.03
C LEU A 33 -2.94 3.37 -12.24
N VAL A 34 -2.64 3.44 -10.94
CA VAL A 34 -2.58 2.23 -10.10
C VAL A 34 -3.96 1.59 -9.92
N SER A 35 -5.03 2.39 -9.94
CA SER A 35 -6.39 1.88 -9.85
C SER A 35 -6.84 1.06 -11.06
N THR A 36 -6.10 1.07 -12.18
CA THR A 36 -6.41 0.23 -13.35
C THR A 36 -5.61 -1.06 -13.39
N LEU A 37 -4.81 -1.37 -12.35
CA LEU A 37 -3.94 -2.55 -12.34
C LEU A 37 -4.67 -3.86 -11.99
N ASP A 38 -5.97 -3.85 -11.73
CA ASP A 38 -6.76 -5.08 -11.55
C ASP A 38 -7.11 -5.77 -12.87
N ASP A 39 -7.10 -5.03 -13.97
CA ASP A 39 -7.30 -5.58 -15.29
C ASP A 39 -6.02 -6.28 -15.78
N LEU A 40 -6.17 -7.52 -16.24
CA LEU A 40 -5.11 -8.26 -16.92
C LEU A 40 -4.63 -7.52 -18.17
N GLY A 41 -5.54 -6.88 -18.91
CA GLY A 41 -5.24 -6.03 -20.06
C GLY A 41 -4.27 -6.65 -21.08
N GLY A 42 -4.28 -7.99 -21.22
CA GLY A 42 -3.34 -8.77 -22.04
C GLY A 42 -1.87 -8.74 -21.60
N SER A 43 -1.53 -8.04 -20.51
CA SER A 43 -0.15 -7.81 -20.06
C SER A 43 0.45 -8.95 -19.25
N GLY A 44 -0.38 -9.86 -18.74
CA GLY A 44 0.04 -10.91 -17.81
C GLY A 44 0.41 -10.39 -16.41
N PHE A 45 0.10 -9.13 -16.08
CA PHE A 45 0.35 -8.53 -14.77
C PHE A 45 -0.90 -7.83 -14.25
N CYS A 46 -1.49 -8.32 -13.15
CA CYS A 46 -2.63 -7.65 -12.50
C CYS A 46 -2.70 -7.88 -10.99
N THR A 47 -3.33 -6.95 -10.28
CA THR A 47 -3.59 -7.02 -8.84
C THR A 47 -4.73 -6.08 -8.45
N SER A 48 -5.59 -6.52 -7.55
CA SER A 48 -6.66 -5.67 -6.95
C SER A 48 -6.25 -5.02 -5.62
N THR A 49 -4.98 -5.14 -5.24
CA THR A 49 -4.43 -4.70 -3.94
C THR A 49 -4.19 -3.19 -3.87
N PHE A 50 -4.24 -2.46 -4.99
CA PHE A 50 -4.24 -0.98 -4.96
C PHE A 50 -5.66 -0.42 -4.77
N GLU A 51 -5.78 0.71 -4.08
CA GLU A 51 -7.05 1.43 -3.90
C GLU A 51 -7.72 1.73 -5.25
N LYS A 52 -9.03 1.48 -5.32
CA LYS A 52 -9.82 1.94 -6.47
C LYS A 52 -10.19 3.40 -6.31
N MET A 53 -9.90 4.18 -7.35
CA MET A 53 -10.41 5.52 -7.55
C MET A 53 -11.54 5.46 -8.57
N ASN A 54 -12.77 5.71 -8.10
CA ASN A 54 -13.97 5.60 -8.91
C ASN A 54 -14.17 6.86 -9.76
N ARG A 55 -14.12 8.03 -9.13
CA ARG A 55 -14.41 9.32 -9.75
C ARG A 55 -13.56 10.42 -9.15
N VAL A 56 -13.35 11.48 -9.94
CA VAL A 56 -12.69 12.71 -9.51
C VAL A 56 -13.58 13.88 -9.91
N TYR A 57 -13.76 14.81 -8.98
CA TYR A 57 -14.49 16.05 -9.21
C TYR A 57 -13.58 17.23 -8.93
N ILE A 58 -13.74 18.29 -9.73
CA ILE A 58 -13.22 19.62 -9.43
C ILE A 58 -14.42 20.44 -8.99
N VAL A 59 -14.40 20.94 -7.76
CA VAL A 59 -15.49 21.74 -7.20
C VAL A 59 -14.97 23.08 -6.72
N GLN A 60 -15.84 24.09 -6.75
CA GLN A 60 -15.54 25.44 -6.30
C GLN A 60 -16.52 25.82 -5.19
N GLY A 61 -16.02 26.42 -4.11
CA GLY A 61 -16.87 26.87 -3.01
C GLY A 61 -16.18 26.85 -1.65
N SER A 62 -16.82 27.51 -0.69
CA SER A 62 -16.49 27.35 0.73
C SER A 62 -16.83 25.94 1.21
N PRO A 63 -16.07 25.37 2.17
CA PRO A 63 -16.31 24.05 2.73
C PRO A 63 -17.71 24.00 3.39
N PRO A 64 -18.56 23.01 3.08
CA PRO A 64 -19.85 22.87 3.73
C PRO A 64 -19.73 22.72 5.26
N ILE A 65 -20.65 23.34 6.01
CA ILE A 65 -20.59 23.40 7.48
C ILE A 65 -20.55 22.01 8.16
N TYR A 66 -21.12 20.98 7.54
CA TYR A 66 -21.09 19.63 8.08
C TYR A 66 -19.70 18.98 7.97
N LEU A 67 -18.90 19.31 6.94
CA LEU A 67 -17.51 18.85 6.83
C LEU A 67 -16.62 19.53 7.87
N GLU A 68 -16.81 20.84 8.07
CA GLU A 68 -16.12 21.60 9.12
C GLU A 68 -16.41 21.03 10.51
N ARG A 69 -17.70 20.82 10.85
CA ARG A 69 -18.10 20.18 12.11
C ARG A 69 -17.52 18.77 12.27
N GLY A 70 -17.52 17.99 11.18
CA GLY A 70 -16.92 16.65 11.17
C GLY A 70 -15.42 16.69 11.48
N TRP A 71 -14.70 17.65 10.88
CA TRP A 71 -13.28 17.86 11.12
C TRP A 71 -12.98 18.28 12.57
N TYR A 72 -13.73 19.24 13.13
CA TYR A 72 -13.58 19.62 14.54
C TYR A 72 -13.90 18.48 15.51
N ARG A 73 -14.94 17.68 15.23
CA ARG A 73 -15.26 16.49 16.02
C ARG A 73 -14.11 15.46 15.99
N TYR A 74 -13.47 15.29 14.83
CA TYR A 74 -12.30 14.44 14.70
C TYR A 74 -11.13 14.99 15.52
N LEU A 75 -10.80 16.28 15.38
CA LEU A 75 -9.73 16.95 16.13
C LEU A 75 -9.93 16.81 17.64
N TRP A 76 -11.15 17.06 18.12
CA TRP A 76 -11.50 16.93 19.53
C TRP A 76 -11.29 15.50 20.05
N ARG A 77 -11.67 14.48 19.25
CA ARG A 77 -11.51 13.08 19.63
C ARG A 77 -10.06 12.59 19.57
N CYS A 78 -9.28 13.07 18.60
CA CYS A 78 -7.92 12.60 18.36
C CYS A 78 -6.85 13.42 19.09
N GLY A 79 -7.18 14.62 19.59
CA GLY A 79 -6.29 15.50 20.33
C GLY A 79 -5.21 16.19 19.50
N HIS A 80 -4.99 15.76 18.25
CA HIS A 80 -3.99 16.32 17.34
C HIS A 80 -4.40 16.11 15.88
N CYS A 81 -4.01 17.06 15.02
CA CYS A 81 -4.08 16.95 13.57
C CYS A 81 -2.85 17.64 12.96
N ASP A 82 -2.15 16.96 12.06
CA ASP A 82 -0.94 17.49 11.43
C ASP A 82 -1.22 18.65 10.46
N ILE A 83 -2.46 18.76 9.99
CA ILE A 83 -2.88 19.79 9.03
C ILE A 83 -4.04 20.59 9.62
N MET A 84 -3.76 21.86 9.90
CA MET A 84 -4.76 22.83 10.32
C MET A 84 -5.27 23.56 9.08
N TYR A 85 -6.50 23.26 8.65
CA TYR A 85 -7.13 23.99 7.56
C TYR A 85 -7.89 25.20 8.11
N PRO A 86 -7.61 26.42 7.64
CA PRO A 86 -8.36 27.59 8.05
C PRO A 86 -9.70 27.63 7.28
N TYR A 87 -10.59 26.64 7.49
CA TYR A 87 -11.86 26.49 6.75
C TYR A 87 -12.69 27.78 6.77
N SER A 88 -12.70 28.50 7.88
CA SER A 88 -13.39 29.79 8.05
C SER A 88 -12.79 30.96 7.25
N ARG A 89 -11.61 30.79 6.65
CA ARG A 89 -10.92 31.80 5.82
C ARG A 89 -10.96 31.47 4.33
N LEU A 90 -11.65 30.40 3.92
CA LEU A 90 -11.72 29.98 2.52
C LEU A 90 -12.88 30.70 1.81
N SER A 91 -12.55 31.41 0.73
CA SER A 91 -13.53 32.14 -0.07
C SER A 91 -14.44 31.20 -0.87
N SER A 92 -15.53 31.74 -1.42
CA SER A 92 -16.40 31.03 -2.37
C SER A 92 -15.66 30.60 -3.64
N GLU A 93 -14.51 31.22 -3.94
CA GLU A 93 -13.72 30.92 -5.13
C GLU A 93 -12.75 29.75 -4.93
N GLN A 94 -12.64 29.19 -3.73
CA GLN A 94 -11.71 28.11 -3.43
C GLN A 94 -11.99 26.88 -4.29
N LEU A 95 -10.98 26.39 -5.02
CA LEU A 95 -11.02 25.16 -5.79
C LEU A 95 -10.63 23.95 -4.96
N TRP A 96 -11.25 22.81 -5.24
CA TRP A 96 -10.99 21.55 -4.57
C TRP A 96 -10.96 20.40 -5.56
N PHE A 97 -10.03 19.47 -5.33
CA PHE A 97 -10.14 18.12 -5.88
C PHE A 97 -10.85 17.21 -4.88
N VAL A 98 -11.90 16.55 -5.34
CA VAL A 98 -12.64 15.54 -4.57
C VAL A 98 -12.46 14.21 -5.26
N MET A 99 -11.74 13.30 -4.60
CA MET A 99 -11.56 11.92 -5.07
C MET A 99 -12.55 11.01 -4.38
N GLU A 100 -13.29 10.27 -5.19
CA GLU A 100 -14.18 9.21 -4.76
C GLU A 100 -13.43 7.87 -4.81
N CYS A 101 -13.05 7.35 -3.63
CA CYS A 101 -12.24 6.14 -3.49
C CYS A 101 -12.98 4.99 -2.80
N GLU A 102 -12.53 3.76 -3.04
CA GLU A 102 -12.95 2.56 -2.31
C GLU A 102 -12.78 2.73 -0.79
N LEU A 103 -13.67 2.11 0.00
CA LEU A 103 -13.47 1.99 1.44
C LEU A 103 -12.53 0.81 1.74
N CYS A 104 -11.24 1.11 1.81
CA CYS A 104 -10.16 0.14 1.97
C CYS A 104 -9.97 -0.43 3.40
N GLY A 105 -10.85 -0.11 4.35
CA GLY A 105 -10.78 -0.63 5.72
C GLY A 105 -9.91 0.22 6.65
N ILE A 106 -9.15 -0.44 7.53
CA ILE A 106 -8.43 0.23 8.63
C ILE A 106 -6.92 0.15 8.39
N PRO A 107 -6.15 1.24 8.57
CA PRO A 107 -4.69 1.21 8.47
C PRO A 107 -4.06 0.24 9.47
N ILE A 108 -3.04 -0.52 9.05
CA ILE A 108 -2.39 -1.52 9.90
C ILE A 108 -1.70 -0.91 11.13
N HIS A 109 -1.30 0.37 11.08
CA HIS A 109 -0.77 1.05 12.27
C HIS A 109 -1.82 1.31 13.36
N ARG A 110 -3.12 1.25 13.05
CA ARG A 110 -4.20 1.44 14.03
C ARG A 110 -4.71 0.11 14.59
N VAL A 111 -4.52 -0.99 13.86
CA VAL A 111 -4.94 -2.32 14.30
C VAL A 111 -3.89 -3.33 13.90
N LEU A 112 -3.18 -3.83 14.91
CA LEU A 112 -2.20 -4.89 14.73
C LEU A 112 -2.90 -6.25 14.75
N LEU A 113 -2.73 -7.02 13.67
CA LEU A 113 -3.23 -8.39 13.59
C LEU A 113 -2.44 -9.28 14.57
N PRO A 114 -3.11 -9.99 15.50
CA PRO A 114 -2.42 -10.87 16.45
C PRO A 114 -1.79 -12.09 15.75
N CYS A 115 -2.50 -12.64 14.76
CA CYS A 115 -2.11 -13.83 14.05
C CYS A 115 -1.01 -13.51 13.03
N ALA A 116 0.13 -14.20 13.04
CA ALA A 116 1.15 -13.88 12.05
C ALA A 116 0.93 -14.52 10.69
N GLN A 117 0.10 -15.56 10.57
CA GLN A 117 -0.37 -16.02 9.26
C GLN A 117 -1.06 -14.86 8.52
N ALA A 118 -1.96 -14.15 9.21
CA ALA A 118 -2.61 -12.96 8.68
C ALA A 118 -1.61 -11.82 8.37
N ARG A 119 -0.58 -11.62 9.19
CA ARG A 119 0.47 -10.62 8.93
C ARG A 119 1.37 -10.97 7.74
N LEU A 120 1.73 -12.25 7.59
CA LEU A 120 2.45 -12.79 6.43
C LEU A 120 1.63 -12.60 5.16
N SER A 121 0.32 -12.86 5.22
CA SER A 121 -0.58 -12.66 4.09
C SER A 121 -0.63 -11.20 3.63
N VAL A 122 -0.75 -10.25 4.56
CA VAL A 122 -0.70 -8.81 4.23
C VAL A 122 0.63 -8.45 3.57
N PHE A 123 1.75 -8.92 4.12
CA PHE A 123 3.07 -8.71 3.52
C PHE A 123 3.18 -9.30 2.11
N ALA A 124 2.69 -10.53 1.91
CA ALA A 124 2.71 -11.21 0.62
C ALA A 124 1.86 -10.46 -0.43
N GLN A 125 0.66 -10.02 -0.08
CA GLN A 125 -0.21 -9.20 -0.93
C GLN A 125 0.48 -7.91 -1.36
N VAL A 126 1.14 -7.21 -0.42
CA VAL A 126 1.88 -5.97 -0.70
C VAL A 126 3.06 -6.23 -1.64
N ALA A 127 3.84 -7.28 -1.41
CA ALA A 127 4.97 -7.64 -2.26
C ALA A 127 4.53 -7.96 -3.71
N LEU A 128 3.47 -8.76 -3.87
CA LEU A 128 2.90 -9.08 -5.19
C LEU A 128 2.35 -7.83 -5.89
N ALA A 129 1.67 -6.95 -5.15
CA ALA A 129 1.12 -5.72 -5.71
C ALA A 129 2.21 -4.77 -6.22
N LEU A 130 3.27 -4.57 -5.44
CA LEU A 130 4.43 -3.77 -5.86
C LEU A 130 5.11 -4.37 -7.08
N ALA A 131 5.22 -5.70 -7.15
CA ALA A 131 5.77 -6.40 -8.30
C ALA A 131 4.96 -6.14 -9.58
N VAL A 132 3.62 -6.17 -9.50
CA VAL A 132 2.74 -5.76 -10.61
C VAL A 132 2.96 -4.29 -10.99
N GLY A 133 2.97 -3.39 -10.00
CA GLY A 133 3.17 -1.96 -10.22
C GLY A 133 4.52 -1.62 -10.86
N GLU A 134 5.59 -2.30 -10.46
CA GLU A 134 6.92 -2.19 -11.06
C GLU A 134 6.90 -2.55 -12.54
N LYS A 135 6.25 -3.65 -12.91
CA LYS A 135 6.22 -4.10 -14.31
C LYS A 135 5.30 -3.26 -15.18
N ARG A 136 4.15 -2.84 -14.65
CA ARG A 136 3.14 -2.13 -15.44
C ARG A 136 3.40 -0.63 -15.55
N LEU A 137 3.95 -0.02 -14.51
CA LEU A 137 4.07 1.43 -14.39
C LEU A 137 5.46 1.89 -13.94
N GLN A 138 6.44 1.00 -13.84
CA GLN A 138 7.72 1.31 -13.19
C GLN A 138 7.51 2.02 -11.84
N LEU A 139 6.54 1.52 -11.07
CA LEU A 139 6.09 2.13 -9.83
C LEU A 139 7.18 2.09 -8.77
N GLU A 140 7.36 3.21 -8.09
CA GLU A 140 7.99 3.32 -6.77
C GLU A 140 6.99 4.03 -5.85
N HIS A 141 6.56 3.39 -4.76
CA HIS A 141 5.58 4.00 -3.85
C HIS A 141 6.18 5.17 -3.05
N ARG A 142 7.43 5.01 -2.61
CA ARG A 142 8.26 5.97 -1.87
C ARG A 142 7.78 6.41 -0.48
N ASP A 143 6.52 6.14 -0.11
CA ASP A 143 6.02 6.33 1.27
C ASP A 143 5.10 5.20 1.75
N LEU A 144 5.54 3.94 1.62
CA LEU A 144 4.70 2.79 1.97
C LEU A 144 4.82 2.42 3.47
N ASN A 145 4.47 3.37 4.32
CA ASN A 145 4.46 3.17 5.77
C ASN A 145 3.20 2.41 6.24
N CYS A 146 3.15 2.02 7.52
CA CYS A 146 2.02 1.28 8.11
C CYS A 146 0.68 2.06 8.12
N GLY A 147 0.69 3.36 7.80
CA GLY A 147 -0.49 4.20 7.53
C GLY A 147 -1.09 3.99 6.15
N ASN A 148 -0.25 3.60 5.18
CA ASN A 148 -0.60 3.51 3.77
C ASN A 148 -0.90 2.07 3.30
N ILE A 149 -0.98 1.15 4.26
CA ILE A 149 -1.47 -0.22 4.07
C ILE A 149 -2.70 -0.38 4.95
N LEU A 150 -3.85 -0.59 4.32
CA LEU A 150 -5.12 -0.80 4.99
C LEU A 150 -5.53 -2.28 4.85
N ILE A 151 -6.34 -2.74 5.80
CA ILE A 151 -6.89 -4.09 5.81
C ILE A 151 -8.40 -4.09 5.93
N GLN A 152 -9.03 -4.90 5.09
CA GLN A 152 -10.45 -5.21 5.10
C GLN A 152 -10.62 -6.62 5.67
N THR A 153 -11.39 -6.75 6.75
CA THR A 153 -11.86 -8.06 7.22
C THR A 153 -13.31 -8.23 6.77
N ALA A 154 -13.67 -9.42 6.30
CA ALA A 154 -15.04 -9.78 5.91
C ALA A 154 -16.01 -9.88 7.12
N GLY A 155 -16.08 -8.83 7.94
CA GLY A 155 -17.01 -8.69 9.06
C GLY A 155 -16.58 -9.32 10.38
N LYS A 156 -15.60 -10.24 10.41
CA LYS A 156 -15.13 -10.90 11.64
C LYS A 156 -13.62 -10.86 11.76
N TRP A 157 -13.14 -10.13 12.77
CA TRP A 157 -11.71 -10.05 13.07
C TRP A 157 -11.18 -11.37 13.66
N GLU A 158 -12.08 -12.15 14.27
CA GLU A 158 -11.80 -13.45 14.87
C GLU A 158 -11.25 -14.47 13.86
N ASP A 159 -11.62 -14.32 12.57
CA ASP A 159 -11.29 -15.25 11.50
C ASP A 159 -10.26 -14.68 10.52
N CYS A 160 -9.48 -13.68 10.94
CA CYS A 160 -8.57 -12.95 10.06
C CYS A 160 -7.57 -13.86 9.33
N CYS A 161 -7.16 -14.99 9.92
CA CYS A 161 -6.22 -15.95 9.35
C CYS A 161 -6.87 -17.01 8.44
N SER A 162 -8.20 -17.08 8.38
CA SER A 162 -8.93 -18.06 7.56
C SER A 162 -9.41 -17.48 6.23
N GLN A 163 -9.44 -16.15 6.11
CA GLN A 163 -9.87 -15.44 4.91
C GLN A 163 -8.94 -15.74 3.73
N VAL A 164 -9.52 -15.84 2.52
CA VAL A 164 -8.77 -16.04 1.29
C VAL A 164 -8.59 -14.65 0.65
N PRO A 165 -7.36 -14.12 0.61
CA PRO A 165 -7.11 -12.81 -0.01
C PRO A 165 -7.16 -12.92 -1.55
N PRO A 166 -7.36 -11.79 -2.25
CA PRO A 166 -7.33 -11.75 -3.71
C PRO A 166 -6.00 -12.24 -4.28
N THR A 167 -6.06 -12.91 -5.43
CA THR A 167 -4.89 -13.32 -6.20
C THR A 167 -4.24 -12.12 -6.91
N SER A 168 -2.97 -12.28 -7.31
CA SER A 168 -2.32 -11.39 -8.27
C SER A 168 -1.76 -12.20 -9.43
N CYS A 169 -1.74 -11.64 -10.64
CA CYS A 169 -1.11 -12.25 -11.80
C CYS A 169 0.25 -11.60 -12.05
N LEU A 170 1.29 -12.42 -12.25
CA LEU A 170 2.62 -11.99 -12.67
C LEU A 170 3.10 -12.92 -13.79
N GLU A 171 3.50 -12.36 -14.92
CA GLU A 171 3.95 -13.11 -16.10
C GLU A 171 2.95 -14.21 -16.53
N GLY A 172 1.64 -13.91 -16.43
CA GLY A 172 0.57 -14.84 -16.78
C GLY A 172 0.31 -15.96 -15.77
N ARG A 173 1.05 -16.00 -14.65
CA ARG A 173 0.84 -16.98 -13.57
C ARG A 173 0.06 -16.35 -12.44
N VAL A 174 -0.88 -17.11 -11.88
CA VAL A 174 -1.70 -16.67 -10.74
C VAL A 174 -0.98 -17.00 -9.44
N TYR A 175 -0.74 -15.97 -8.64
CA TYR A 175 -0.17 -16.05 -7.30
C TYR A 175 -1.29 -15.87 -6.28
N GLN A 176 -1.53 -16.90 -5.48
CA GLN A 176 -2.46 -16.89 -4.35
C GLN A 176 -1.68 -16.64 -3.05
N PRO A 177 -1.79 -15.45 -2.43
CA PRO A 177 -1.19 -15.22 -1.12
C PRO A 177 -1.72 -16.20 -0.09
N CYS A 178 -0.92 -16.49 0.93
CA CYS A 178 -1.35 -17.30 2.05
C CYS A 178 -2.54 -16.65 2.79
N ARG A 179 -3.34 -17.44 3.51
CA ARG A 179 -4.62 -16.98 4.08
C ARG A 179 -4.46 -15.80 5.02
N GLY A 180 -5.36 -14.83 4.93
CA GLY A 180 -5.31 -13.56 5.64
C GLY A 180 -6.38 -12.57 5.16
N PRO A 181 -6.51 -11.41 5.82
CA PRO A 181 -7.43 -10.38 5.40
C PRO A 181 -6.97 -9.73 4.09
N THR A 182 -7.91 -9.09 3.38
CA THR A 182 -7.56 -8.34 2.16
C THR A 182 -6.78 -7.10 2.53
N ALA A 183 -5.63 -6.90 1.90
CA ALA A 183 -4.81 -5.71 2.04
C ALA A 183 -5.08 -4.72 0.89
N LYS A 184 -4.95 -3.44 1.18
CA LYS A 184 -5.07 -2.34 0.22
C LYS A 184 -3.94 -1.34 0.40
N ILE A 185 -3.20 -1.04 -0.67
CA ILE A 185 -2.18 0.01 -0.71
C ILE A 185 -2.86 1.31 -1.14
N VAL A 186 -2.63 2.37 -0.37
CA VAL A 186 -3.22 3.70 -0.57
C VAL A 186 -2.14 4.77 -0.56
N ASP A 187 -2.54 5.99 -0.93
CA ASP A 187 -1.72 7.21 -0.83
C ASP A 187 -0.44 7.21 -1.69
N PHE A 188 -0.61 7.66 -2.93
CA PHE A 188 0.46 7.78 -3.92
C PHE A 188 1.02 9.20 -4.00
N THR A 189 0.88 10.00 -2.93
CA THR A 189 1.34 11.41 -2.88
C THR A 189 2.82 11.56 -3.16
N PHE A 190 3.65 10.54 -2.95
CA PHE A 190 5.08 10.60 -3.23
C PHE A 190 5.54 9.58 -4.28
N ALA A 191 4.59 8.92 -4.93
CA ALA A 191 4.91 7.88 -5.88
C ALA A 191 5.64 8.44 -7.12
N ARG A 192 6.52 7.60 -7.67
CA ARG A 192 7.08 7.77 -9.00
C ARG A 192 6.55 6.65 -9.89
N LEU A 193 6.14 7.00 -11.10
CA LEU A 193 5.62 6.05 -12.08
C LEU A 193 5.89 6.55 -13.50
N HIS A 194 5.71 5.66 -14.45
CA HIS A 194 5.91 5.89 -15.87
C HIS A 194 4.75 5.27 -16.63
N HIS A 195 4.14 6.04 -17.52
CA HIS A 195 3.06 5.56 -18.38
C HIS A 195 3.10 6.29 -19.73
N GLY A 196 3.06 5.53 -20.82
CA GLY A 196 3.24 6.08 -22.17
C GLY A 196 4.61 6.74 -22.33
N ALA A 197 4.63 7.98 -22.83
CA ALA A 197 5.86 8.76 -23.00
C ALA A 197 6.22 9.61 -21.76
N SER A 198 5.47 9.52 -20.66
CA SER A 198 5.59 10.44 -19.53
C SER A 198 6.01 9.74 -18.24
N SER A 199 7.05 10.28 -17.60
CA SER A 199 7.41 9.95 -16.23
C SER A 199 6.74 10.94 -15.28
N PHE A 200 6.00 10.42 -14.30
CA PHE A 200 5.33 11.21 -13.29
C PHE A 200 6.10 11.10 -11.98
N LEU A 201 6.52 12.25 -11.46
CA LEU A 201 7.13 12.37 -10.14
C LEU A 201 6.30 13.37 -9.33
N SER A 202 5.65 12.89 -8.28
CA SER A 202 4.98 13.79 -7.36
C SER A 202 6.00 14.66 -6.59
N SER A 203 5.56 15.83 -6.12
CA SER A 203 6.38 16.96 -5.66
C SER A 203 7.56 16.54 -4.77
N LEU A 204 8.76 16.63 -5.35
CA LEU A 204 10.01 16.23 -4.73
C LEU A 204 10.33 17.05 -3.47
N LEU A 205 9.90 18.31 -3.41
CA LEU A 205 10.25 19.21 -2.32
C LEU A 205 9.57 18.82 -0.99
N HIS A 206 8.26 18.51 -1.03
CA HIS A 206 7.52 18.09 0.16
C HIS A 206 7.96 16.71 0.63
N PHE A 207 8.21 15.80 -0.32
CA PHE A 207 8.79 14.50 -0.04
C PHE A 207 10.17 14.60 0.62
N LEU A 208 11.08 15.41 0.09
CA LEU A 208 12.41 15.62 0.67
C LEU A 208 12.34 16.21 2.08
N MET A 209 11.40 17.12 2.34
CA MET A 209 11.17 17.65 3.69
C MET A 209 10.64 16.58 4.65
N GLN A 210 9.74 15.71 4.20
CA GLN A 210 9.21 14.60 5.00
C GLN A 210 10.23 13.49 5.23
N CYS A 211 11.00 13.13 4.20
CA CYS A 211 12.14 12.21 4.28
C CYS A 211 13.23 12.71 5.22
N ARG A 212 13.54 14.02 5.24
CA ARG A 212 14.48 14.62 6.18
C ARG A 212 14.03 14.52 7.64
N ARG A 213 12.71 14.45 7.89
CA ARG A 213 12.13 14.26 9.22
C ARG A 213 12.06 12.79 9.63
N SER A 214 12.08 11.87 8.67
CA SER A 214 12.15 10.43 8.94
C SER A 214 13.60 9.96 9.07
N VAL A 215 14.06 9.81 10.31
CA VAL A 215 15.40 9.32 10.67
C VAL A 215 15.69 7.93 10.07
N VAL A 216 14.65 7.16 9.70
CA VAL A 216 14.77 5.77 9.26
C VAL A 216 14.83 5.64 7.71
N PHE A 217 14.12 6.48 6.96
CA PHE A 217 13.89 6.25 5.51
C PHE A 217 14.53 7.25 4.55
N GLY A 218 14.71 8.51 4.97
CA GLY A 218 15.39 9.51 4.14
C GLY A 218 16.82 9.07 3.76
N PRO A 219 17.67 8.66 4.73
CA PRO A 219 19.07 8.38 4.45
C PRO A 219 19.36 7.14 3.55
N PRO A 220 18.61 6.01 3.63
CA PRO A 220 18.83 4.88 2.71
C PRO A 220 18.36 5.16 1.27
N MET A 221 17.19 5.80 1.09
CA MET A 221 16.68 6.14 -0.24
C MET A 221 17.53 7.22 -0.91
N ASP A 222 17.93 8.26 -0.16
CA ASP A 222 18.75 9.35 -0.68
C ASP A 222 20.17 8.87 -1.06
N ARG A 223 20.78 7.97 -0.27
CA ARG A 223 22.06 7.33 -0.64
C ARG A 223 21.97 6.50 -1.91
N GLY A 224 20.86 5.78 -2.11
CA GLY A 224 20.64 4.98 -3.31
C GLY A 224 20.35 5.81 -4.56
N LEU A 225 19.66 6.94 -4.40
CA LEU A 225 19.26 7.81 -5.50
C LEU A 225 20.29 8.92 -5.82
N LYS A 226 21.17 9.26 -4.87
CA LYS A 226 22.16 10.35 -4.98
C LYS A 226 21.51 11.65 -5.46
N GLY A 227 20.34 11.99 -4.92
CA GLY A 227 19.56 13.16 -5.32
C GLY A 227 18.83 13.05 -6.68
N LYS A 228 18.93 11.94 -7.41
CA LYS A 228 18.32 11.77 -8.76
C LYS A 228 16.94 11.09 -8.68
N TRP A 229 15.99 11.77 -8.06
CA TRP A 229 14.64 11.25 -7.77
C TRP A 229 13.74 10.99 -8.98
N SER A 230 14.07 11.51 -10.16
CA SER A 230 13.34 11.23 -11.41
C SER A 230 13.66 9.85 -11.99
N LEU A 231 14.82 9.27 -11.65
CA LEU A 231 15.25 7.98 -12.15
C LEU A 231 14.40 6.86 -11.54
N TYR A 232 14.13 5.84 -12.35
CA TYR A 232 13.51 4.60 -11.88
C TYR A 232 14.51 3.78 -11.07
N ARG A 233 14.21 3.53 -9.80
CA ARG A 233 14.97 2.66 -8.89
C ARG A 233 14.02 1.78 -8.08
N PRO A 234 13.57 0.62 -8.60
CA PRO A 234 12.60 -0.24 -7.90
C PRO A 234 13.07 -0.73 -6.52
N ARG A 235 14.37 -0.67 -6.24
CA ARG A 235 14.93 -0.95 -4.92
C ARG A 235 14.34 -0.08 -3.80
N THR A 236 13.76 1.08 -4.12
CA THR A 236 13.00 1.88 -3.13
C THR A 236 11.81 1.11 -2.58
N ASN A 237 11.09 0.32 -3.40
CA ASN A 237 10.03 -0.57 -2.93
C ASN A 237 10.58 -1.68 -2.02
N VAL A 238 11.76 -2.23 -2.35
CA VAL A 238 12.41 -3.25 -1.51
C VAL A 238 12.75 -2.69 -0.13
N PHE A 239 13.22 -1.44 -0.03
CA PHE A 239 13.43 -0.80 1.28
C PHE A 239 12.15 -0.68 2.10
N TRP A 240 11.01 -0.40 1.46
CA TRP A 240 9.71 -0.38 2.13
C TRP A 240 9.22 -1.77 2.54
N LEU A 241 9.49 -2.80 1.73
CA LEU A 241 9.24 -4.19 2.12
C LEU A 241 10.14 -4.61 3.29
N GLU A 242 11.42 -4.23 3.30
CA GLU A 242 12.32 -4.49 4.42
C GLU A 242 11.82 -3.80 5.69
N PHE A 243 11.37 -2.54 5.58
CA PHE A 243 10.73 -1.84 6.68
C PHE A 243 9.53 -2.61 7.20
N LEU A 244 8.58 -2.93 6.32
CA LEU A 244 7.36 -3.64 6.67
C LEU A 244 7.68 -4.98 7.33
N ALA A 245 8.61 -5.76 6.78
CA ALA A 245 9.05 -7.01 7.37
C ALA A 245 9.61 -6.81 8.79
N ARG A 246 10.48 -5.82 9.01
CA ARG A 246 11.08 -5.54 10.33
C ARG A 246 10.06 -5.09 11.37
N VAL A 247 9.14 -4.21 10.99
CA VAL A 247 8.21 -3.63 11.97
C VAL A 247 6.97 -4.47 12.15
N TYR A 248 6.45 -5.10 11.09
CA TYR A 248 5.14 -5.74 11.12
C TYR A 248 5.22 -7.25 11.37
N LEU A 249 6.24 -7.93 10.84
CA LEU A 249 6.43 -9.39 11.02
C LEU A 249 7.20 -9.74 12.31
N VAL A 250 6.94 -9.03 13.40
CA VAL A 250 7.62 -9.26 14.69
C VAL A 250 7.01 -10.44 15.45
N GLN A 251 7.84 -11.38 15.94
CA GLN A 251 7.39 -12.54 16.71
C GLN A 251 6.61 -12.10 17.96
N HIS A 252 7.19 -11.18 18.74
CA HIS A 252 6.62 -10.68 19.99
C HIS A 252 6.17 -9.23 19.82
N LEU A 253 4.86 -9.03 19.72
CA LEU A 253 4.27 -7.70 19.50
C LEU A 253 4.54 -6.72 20.65
N ARG A 254 4.70 -7.24 21.87
CA ARG A 254 4.93 -6.45 23.10
C ARG A 254 6.30 -5.78 23.14
N ASP A 255 7.29 -6.34 22.45
CA ASP A 255 8.68 -5.85 22.48
C ASP A 255 8.93 -4.75 21.44
N SER A 256 8.01 -4.58 20.48
CA SER A 256 8.12 -3.53 19.47
C SER A 256 7.75 -2.16 20.04
N ARG A 257 8.70 -1.23 19.99
CA ARG A 257 8.45 0.19 20.32
C ARG A 257 7.36 0.80 19.44
N VAL A 258 7.20 0.33 18.20
CA VAL A 258 6.20 0.82 17.23
C VAL A 258 4.78 0.46 17.67
N TRP A 259 4.61 -0.70 18.30
CA TRP A 259 3.30 -1.27 18.63
C TRP A 259 2.89 -1.11 20.09
N ARG A 260 3.72 -0.45 20.90
CA ARG A 260 3.44 -0.18 22.30
C ARG A 260 2.14 0.62 22.44
N GLY A 261 1.20 0.11 23.23
CA GLY A 261 -0.09 0.77 23.51
C GLY A 261 -1.16 0.58 22.43
N ILE A 262 -0.86 -0.10 21.32
CA ILE A 262 -1.87 -0.46 20.32
C ILE A 262 -2.69 -1.65 20.84
N LYS A 263 -4.02 -1.53 20.77
CA LYS A 263 -4.94 -2.62 21.15
C LYS A 263 -4.76 -3.79 20.19
N VAL A 264 -4.23 -4.90 20.70
CA VAL A 264 -4.18 -6.18 19.99
C VAL A 264 -5.52 -6.87 20.22
N LYS A 265 -6.31 -7.06 19.16
CA LYS A 265 -7.52 -7.90 19.22
C LYS A 265 -7.10 -9.36 19.29
N ALA A 266 -7.81 -10.21 20.03
CA ALA A 266 -7.53 -11.65 20.06
C ALA A 266 -8.01 -12.34 18.78
N CYS A 267 -7.30 -13.37 18.33
CA CYS A 267 -7.74 -14.28 17.27
C CYS A 267 -7.98 -15.66 17.91
N PRO A 268 -9.24 -16.10 18.07
CA PRO A 268 -9.57 -17.37 18.71
C PRO A 268 -9.18 -18.59 17.85
N ILE A 269 -9.00 -18.42 16.53
CA ILE A 269 -8.64 -19.48 15.58
C ILE A 269 -7.09 -19.62 15.48
N HIS A 270 -6.41 -19.71 16.62
CA HIS A 270 -4.95 -19.90 16.82
C HIS A 270 -4.07 -18.64 16.94
N CYS A 271 -3.64 -18.38 18.18
CA CYS A 271 -2.49 -17.54 18.50
C CYS A 271 -1.57 -18.29 19.49
N GLY A 272 -0.78 -19.25 18.99
CA GLY A 272 0.24 -19.94 19.78
C GLY A 272 1.00 -21.01 19.00
N SER A 273 0.30 -21.91 18.33
CA SER A 273 0.88 -22.98 17.51
C SER A 273 0.77 -22.63 16.04
N TYR A 274 1.89 -22.27 15.41
CA TYR A 274 2.01 -22.32 13.95
C TYR A 274 2.08 -23.78 13.57
N ASP A 275 0.95 -24.36 13.18
CA ASP A 275 0.96 -25.64 12.50
C ASP A 275 0.24 -25.45 11.16
N ASP A 276 1.02 -25.05 10.15
CA ASP A 276 0.58 -25.06 8.76
C ASP A 276 0.78 -26.44 8.12
N GLY A 277 1.10 -27.48 8.92
CA GLY A 277 1.34 -28.86 8.47
C GLY A 277 2.55 -29.02 7.55
N VAL A 278 3.30 -27.95 7.27
CA VAL A 278 4.36 -27.89 6.26
C VAL A 278 5.68 -27.37 6.85
N SER A 279 5.66 -26.58 7.93
CA SER A 279 6.89 -26.03 8.52
C SER A 279 6.77 -25.67 10.01
N THR A 280 7.64 -26.26 10.84
CA THR A 280 7.80 -25.95 12.28
C THR A 280 8.40 -24.57 12.57
N ARG A 281 8.70 -23.78 11.53
CA ARG A 281 9.38 -22.48 11.66
C ARG A 281 8.47 -21.42 12.28
N THR A 282 9.00 -20.75 13.30
CA THR A 282 8.45 -19.57 13.96
C THR A 282 8.32 -18.38 12.99
N LEU A 283 7.53 -17.36 13.36
CA LEU A 283 7.47 -16.12 12.58
C LEU A 283 8.83 -15.41 12.56
N GLY A 284 9.61 -15.47 13.64
CA GLY A 284 10.96 -14.91 13.70
C GLY A 284 11.89 -15.50 12.63
N GLU A 285 11.93 -16.83 12.49
CA GLU A 285 12.74 -17.49 11.46
C GLU A 285 12.26 -17.14 10.04
N ARG A 286 10.93 -17.09 9.82
CA ARG A 286 10.36 -16.65 8.54
C ARG A 286 10.70 -15.19 8.24
N GLN A 287 10.68 -14.32 9.25
CA GLN A 287 11.06 -12.92 9.13
C GLN A 287 12.53 -12.78 8.71
N GLU A 288 13.45 -13.51 9.35
CA GLU A 288 14.87 -13.51 9.01
C GLU A 288 15.12 -14.00 7.57
N GLU A 289 14.41 -15.05 7.15
CA GLU A 289 14.47 -15.56 5.79
C GLU A 289 13.98 -14.51 4.78
N ILE A 290 12.82 -13.90 5.03
CA ILE A 290 12.28 -12.80 4.20
C ILE A 290 13.29 -11.65 4.08
N LEU A 291 13.87 -11.22 5.21
CA LEU A 291 14.88 -10.15 5.21
C LEU A 291 16.14 -10.54 4.44
N ALA A 292 16.57 -11.81 4.51
CA ALA A 292 17.71 -12.30 3.73
C ALA A 292 17.43 -12.31 2.22
N LEU A 293 16.20 -12.59 1.81
CA LEU A 293 15.77 -12.51 0.40
C LEU A 293 15.70 -11.06 -0.08
N LEU A 294 15.08 -10.16 0.70
CA LEU A 294 14.97 -8.74 0.38
C LEU A 294 16.34 -8.06 0.21
N LYS A 295 17.32 -8.39 1.06
CA LYS A 295 18.70 -7.90 0.93
C LYS A 295 19.34 -8.25 -0.42
N LYS A 296 18.95 -9.37 -1.02
CA LYS A 296 19.44 -9.84 -2.33
C LYS A 296 18.58 -9.35 -3.50
N SER A 297 17.48 -8.65 -3.25
CA SER A 297 16.49 -8.27 -4.26
C SER A 297 16.74 -6.84 -4.77
N GLY A 298 16.79 -6.65 -6.09
CA GLY A 298 16.87 -5.32 -6.71
C GLY A 298 15.51 -4.63 -6.83
N SER A 299 14.43 -5.40 -6.78
CA SER A 299 13.04 -4.99 -7.00
C SER A 299 12.07 -5.91 -6.23
N ALA A 300 10.78 -5.54 -6.12
CA ALA A 300 9.76 -6.43 -5.58
C ALA A 300 9.57 -7.67 -6.46
N MET A 301 9.69 -7.52 -7.79
CA MET A 301 9.72 -8.66 -8.72
C MET A 301 10.85 -9.65 -8.42
N ASP A 302 12.08 -9.16 -8.19
CA ASP A 302 13.21 -10.03 -7.82
C ASP A 302 12.94 -10.76 -6.50
N PHE A 303 12.34 -10.06 -5.53
CA PHE A 303 11.94 -10.66 -4.26
C PHE A 303 10.93 -11.79 -4.47
N VAL A 304 9.87 -11.56 -5.27
CA VAL A 304 8.86 -12.60 -5.57
C VAL A 304 9.51 -13.82 -6.23
N ALA A 305 10.42 -13.63 -7.19
CA ALA A 305 11.13 -14.72 -7.86
C ALA A 305 12.01 -15.54 -6.89
N LEU A 306 12.71 -14.87 -5.96
CA LEU A 306 13.51 -15.54 -4.93
C LEU A 306 12.64 -16.24 -3.87
N ALA A 307 11.56 -15.58 -3.45
CA ALA A 307 10.63 -16.08 -2.45
C ALA A 307 9.85 -17.31 -2.94
N GLN A 308 9.56 -17.42 -4.24
CA GLN A 308 8.96 -18.63 -4.80
C GLN A 308 9.76 -19.90 -4.45
N LYS A 309 11.09 -19.82 -4.43
CA LYS A 309 11.95 -20.99 -4.17
C LYS A 309 12.23 -21.19 -2.68
N ARG A 310 12.35 -20.09 -1.92
CA ARG A 310 12.87 -20.13 -0.54
C ARG A 310 11.84 -19.83 0.54
N ALA A 311 10.73 -19.17 0.18
CA ALA A 311 9.64 -18.82 1.09
C ALA A 311 8.27 -19.18 0.48
N PRO A 312 8.02 -20.44 0.09
CA PRO A 312 6.78 -20.85 -0.57
C PRO A 312 5.53 -20.69 0.31
N TYR A 313 5.70 -20.49 1.62
CA TYR A 313 4.61 -20.19 2.56
C TYR A 313 3.99 -18.79 2.37
N LEU A 314 4.59 -17.91 1.57
CA LEU A 314 4.03 -16.58 1.28
C LEU A 314 2.91 -16.63 0.24
N PHE A 315 3.07 -17.46 -0.80
CA PHE A 315 2.09 -17.57 -1.88
C PHE A 315 2.24 -18.90 -2.62
N GLN A 316 1.09 -19.44 -3.02
CA GLN A 316 0.99 -20.58 -3.94
C GLN A 316 0.88 -20.06 -5.38
N ILE A 317 1.34 -20.85 -6.34
CA ILE A 317 1.28 -20.49 -7.76
C ILE A 317 0.44 -21.53 -8.48
N GLU A 318 -0.66 -21.10 -9.08
CA GLU A 318 -1.44 -21.96 -9.95
C GLU A 318 -0.69 -22.12 -11.28
N ARG A 319 -0.50 -23.38 -11.71
CA ARG A 319 0.01 -23.65 -13.05
C ARG A 319 -1.06 -23.20 -14.05
N PRO A 320 -0.68 -22.63 -15.21
CA PRO A 320 -1.65 -22.36 -16.26
C PRO A 320 -2.42 -23.65 -16.55
N GLN A 321 -3.75 -23.59 -16.55
CA GLN A 321 -4.55 -24.71 -17.03
C GLN A 321 -4.11 -24.97 -18.48
N GLU A 322 -3.45 -26.11 -18.71
CA GLU A 322 -3.29 -26.63 -20.06
C GLU A 322 -4.70 -26.65 -20.66
N LYS A 323 -4.91 -25.89 -21.73
CA LYS A 323 -6.13 -25.98 -22.53
C LYS A 323 -6.29 -27.47 -22.80
N ARG A 324 -7.28 -28.11 -22.17
CA ARG A 324 -7.74 -29.43 -22.61
C ARG A 324 -8.16 -29.21 -24.04
N SER A 325 -7.29 -29.56 -24.98
CA SER A 325 -7.68 -29.83 -26.34
C SER A 325 -8.71 -30.93 -26.22
N SER A 326 -9.99 -30.53 -26.31
CA SER A 326 -11.06 -31.43 -26.67
C SER A 326 -10.71 -31.93 -28.07
N SER A 327 -9.92 -33.01 -28.12
CA SER A 327 -9.87 -33.89 -29.27
C SER A 327 -11.27 -34.48 -29.37
N SER A 328 -12.11 -33.83 -30.15
CA SER A 328 -13.29 -34.45 -30.73
C SER A 328 -12.79 -35.45 -31.78
N ASP A 329 -12.34 -36.61 -31.32
CA ASP A 329 -12.19 -37.80 -32.16
C ASP A 329 -13.28 -38.81 -31.77
N LYS A 330 -14.27 -38.86 -32.66
CA LYS A 330 -15.01 -40.04 -33.16
C LYS A 330 -15.37 -41.15 -32.16
N THR A 331 -16.68 -41.39 -32.03
CA THR A 331 -17.29 -42.58 -32.64
C THR A 331 -18.72 -42.30 -33.03
#